data_AF-A0A3B9HGD5-F1
#
_entry.id   AF-A0A3B9HGD5-F1
#
_cell.length_a   1.000
_cell.length_b   1.000
_cell.length_c   1.000
_cell.angle_alpha   90.00
_cell.angle_beta   90.00
_cell.angle_gamma   90.00
#
_symmetry.space_group_name_H-M   'P 1'
#
loop_
_entity.id
_entity.type
_entity.pdbx_description
1 polymer ?
#
loop_
_entity_poly.entity_id
_entity_poly.type
_entity_poly.pdbx_seq_one_letter_code
_entity_poly.pdbx_strand_id
1 'polypeptide(L)'
;FLAFQYPVELPGVRTWQFLKSALDSIRKEQGYEEMGIREFDKLLEEKRKLVEMDQDLVKRSVNEGFSGGEKKRNEILQLALLDPKLAMLDETDSGLDIDALRIVA
;
A
#
# COMPACT_ATOMS: atom_id res chain seq x y z
N PHE A 1 7.48 -2.80 8.21
CA PHE A 1 6.73 -1.69 7.59
C PHE A 1 6.45 -0.64 8.66
N LEU A 2 6.54 0.64 8.31
CA LEU A 2 6.25 1.76 9.20
C LEU A 2 5.19 2.63 8.51
N ALA A 3 4.01 2.75 9.11
CA ALA A 3 3.03 3.76 8.71
C ALA A 3 3.35 5.08 9.43
N PHE A 4 3.22 6.22 8.74
CA PHE A 4 3.61 7.52 9.26
C PHE A 4 2.39 8.35 9.64
N GLN A 5 2.47 9.13 10.72
CA GLN A 5 1.40 10.04 11.18
C GLN A 5 0.93 11.02 10.07
N TYR A 6 1.84 11.44 9.18
CA TYR A 6 1.52 12.26 8.00
C TYR A 6 2.15 11.62 6.75
N PRO A 7 1.37 10.85 5.97
CA PRO A 7 1.85 10.25 4.74
C PRO A 7 2.31 11.31 3.75
N VAL A 8 3.57 11.23 3.33
CA VAL A 8 4.19 12.17 2.40
C VAL A 8 3.56 12.04 1.01
N GLU A 9 3.36 13.16 0.35
CA GLU A 9 2.93 13.21 -1.05
C GLU A 9 4.16 13.16 -1.97
N LEU A 10 4.09 12.36 -3.03
CA LEU A 10 5.14 12.29 -4.06
C LEU A 10 4.58 12.69 -5.43
N PRO A 11 4.49 14.00 -5.72
CA PRO A 11 4.01 14.48 -7.01
C PRO A 11 4.85 13.91 -8.17
N GLY A 12 4.17 13.51 -9.25
CA GLY A 12 4.81 12.92 -10.42
C GLY A 12 5.19 11.43 -10.30
N VAL A 13 5.10 10.83 -9.11
CA VAL A 13 5.35 9.38 -8.91
C VAL A 13 4.02 8.65 -8.79
N ARG A 14 3.64 7.84 -9.78
CA ARG A 14 2.38 7.09 -9.73
C ARG A 14 2.42 6.03 -8.63
N THR A 15 1.32 5.88 -7.89
CA THR A 15 1.16 4.88 -6.83
C THR A 15 1.49 3.47 -7.32
N TRP A 16 1.00 3.08 -8.50
CA TRP A 16 1.34 1.79 -9.12
C TRP A 16 2.85 1.57 -9.25
N GLN A 17 3.58 2.57 -9.75
CA GLN A 17 5.03 2.46 -9.99
C GLN A 17 5.79 2.37 -8.67
N PHE A 18 5.38 3.16 -7.68
CA PHE A 18 5.94 3.13 -6.34
C PHE A 18 5.77 1.75 -5.69
N LEU A 19 4.55 1.21 -5.69
CA LEU A 19 4.23 -0.08 -5.09
C LEU A 19 4.97 -1.24 -5.77
N LYS A 20 5.04 -1.24 -7.12
CA LYS A 20 5.79 -2.26 -7.86
C LYS A 20 7.27 -2.24 -7.49
N SER A 21 7.86 -1.06 -7.51
CA SER A 21 9.29 -0.87 -7.22
C SER A 21 9.63 -1.27 -5.78
N ALA A 22 8.76 -0.93 -4.82
CA ALA A 22 8.92 -1.31 -3.43
C ALA A 22 8.87 -2.84 -3.25
N LEU A 23 7.87 -3.51 -3.84
CA LEU A 23 7.72 -4.96 -3.76
C LEU A 23 8.91 -5.68 -4.39
N ASP A 24 9.34 -5.28 -5.59
CA ASP A 24 10.49 -5.88 -6.27
C ASP A 24 11.78 -5.70 -5.48
N SER A 25 11.98 -4.53 -4.86
CA SER A 25 13.16 -4.26 -4.03
C SER A 25 13.24 -5.22 -2.84
N ILE A 26 12.10 -5.46 -2.17
CA ILE A 26 12.01 -6.42 -1.06
C ILE A 26 12.22 -7.85 -1.55
N ARG A 27 11.60 -8.23 -2.68
CA ARG A 27 11.77 -9.57 -3.27
C ARG A 27 13.23 -9.85 -3.62
N LYS A 28 13.90 -8.87 -4.22
CA LYS A 28 15.31 -8.96 -4.57
C LYS A 28 16.21 -9.13 -3.33
N GLU A 29 15.94 -8.39 -2.27
CA GLU A 29 16.65 -8.54 -0.98
C GLU A 29 16.46 -9.95 -0.38
N GLN A 30 15.28 -10.53 -0.56
CA GLN A 30 14.96 -11.89 -0.13
C GLN A 30 15.47 -12.99 -1.09
N GLY A 31 16.11 -12.63 -2.20
CA GLY A 31 16.64 -13.58 -3.19
C GLY A 31 15.61 -14.10 -4.19
N TYR A 32 14.44 -13.49 -4.28
CA TYR A 32 13.43 -13.80 -5.30
C TYR A 32 13.61 -12.94 -6.56
N GLU A 33 13.14 -13.44 -7.69
CA GLU A 33 13.04 -12.65 -8.93
C GLU A 33 11.94 -11.58 -8.83
N GLU A 34 12.10 -10.52 -9.63
CA GLU A 34 11.10 -9.47 -9.80
C GLU A 34 9.75 -10.06 -10.22
N MET A 35 8.67 -9.51 -9.69
CA MET A 35 7.33 -10.00 -10.01
C MET A 35 6.95 -9.63 -11.45
N GLY A 36 6.32 -10.52 -12.21
CA GLY A 36 5.84 -10.18 -13.54
C GLY A 36 4.74 -9.09 -13.47
N ILE A 37 4.68 -8.18 -14.46
CA ILE A 37 3.68 -7.09 -14.47
C ILE A 37 2.25 -7.60 -14.29
N ARG A 38 1.88 -8.67 -15.01
CA ARG A 38 0.53 -9.26 -14.93
C ARG A 38 0.23 -9.89 -13.56
N GLU A 39 1.24 -10.50 -12.95
CA GLU A 39 1.13 -11.10 -11.61
C GLU A 39 0.95 -10.00 -10.57
N PHE A 40 1.72 -8.93 -10.69
CA PHE A 40 1.60 -7.76 -9.83
C PHE A 40 0.24 -7.08 -9.98
N ASP A 41 -0.26 -6.86 -11.20
CA ASP A 41 -1.57 -6.25 -11.41
C ASP A 41 -2.68 -7.08 -10.76
N LYS A 42 -2.58 -8.42 -10.82
CA LYS A 42 -3.53 -9.32 -10.17
C LYS A 42 -3.45 -9.21 -8.63
N LEU A 43 -2.24 -9.23 -8.08
CA LEU A 43 -2.02 -9.10 -6.64
C LEU A 43 -2.49 -7.73 -6.12
N LEU A 44 -2.14 -6.66 -6.83
CA LEU A 44 -2.54 -5.30 -6.49
C LEU A 44 -4.06 -5.14 -6.52
N GLU A 45 -4.73 -5.68 -7.53
CA GLU A 45 -6.20 -5.63 -7.61
C GLU A 45 -6.87 -6.43 -6.48
N GLU A 46 -6.30 -7.57 -6.10
CA GLU A 46 -6.75 -8.36 -4.94
C GLU A 46 -6.64 -7.53 -3.64
N LYS A 47 -5.46 -6.97 -3.35
CA LYS A 47 -5.23 -6.20 -2.13
C LYS A 47 -5.98 -4.86 -2.11
N ARG A 48 -6.16 -4.22 -3.27
CA ARG A 48 -6.96 -2.99 -3.41
C ARG A 48 -8.41 -3.23 -3.02
N LYS A 49 -9.02 -4.31 -3.53
CA LYS A 49 -10.41 -4.68 -3.18
C LYS A 49 -10.54 -4.99 -1.70
N LEU A 50 -9.55 -5.68 -1.14
CA LEU A 50 -9.51 -6.03 0.28
C LEU A 50 -9.62 -4.79 1.18
N VAL A 51 -8.95 -3.69 0.82
CA VAL A 51 -8.95 -2.44 1.60
C VAL A 51 -9.96 -1.39 1.11
N GLU A 52 -10.86 -1.78 0.19
CA GLU A 52 -11.91 -0.91 -0.38
C GLU A 52 -11.38 0.43 -0.96
N MET A 53 -10.19 0.41 -1.56
CA MET A 53 -9.58 1.60 -2.16
C MET A 53 -10.03 1.79 -3.61
N ASP A 54 -10.35 3.01 -4.03
CA ASP A 54 -10.72 3.30 -5.43
C ASP A 54 -9.56 2.97 -6.39
N GLN A 55 -9.88 2.33 -7.52
CA GLN A 55 -8.92 1.97 -8.57
C GLN A 55 -8.20 3.19 -9.17
N ASP A 56 -8.85 4.35 -9.21
CA ASP A 56 -8.27 5.54 -9.84
C ASP A 56 -7.15 6.15 -8.99
N LEU A 57 -7.14 5.89 -7.69
CA LEU A 57 -6.07 6.32 -6.78
C LEU A 57 -4.73 5.62 -7.10
N VAL A 58 -4.76 4.38 -7.60
CA VAL A 58 -3.55 3.65 -8.02
C VAL A 58 -2.88 4.30 -9.23
N LYS A 59 -3.66 4.98 -10.07
CA LYS A 59 -3.19 5.65 -11.30
C LYS A 59 -2.64 7.06 -11.02
N ARG A 60 -3.00 7.64 -9.88
CA ARG A 60 -2.58 8.98 -9.44
C ARG A 60 -1.20 8.95 -8.79
N SER A 61 -0.66 10.14 -8.56
CA SER A 61 0.56 10.30 -7.77
C SER A 61 0.35 9.91 -6.31
N VAL A 62 1.40 9.38 -5.67
CA VAL A 62 1.33 8.86 -4.30
C VAL A 62 0.82 9.95 -3.36
N ASN A 63 -0.33 9.68 -2.73
CA ASN A 63 -1.01 10.52 -1.75
C ASN A 63 -1.42 11.93 -2.22
N GLU A 64 -1.10 12.34 -3.46
CA GLU A 64 -1.35 13.68 -3.97
C GLU A 64 -2.85 13.89 -4.19
N GLY A 65 -3.42 14.82 -3.42
CA GLY A 65 -4.86 15.12 -3.44
C GLY A 65 -5.75 13.97 -2.96
N PHE A 66 -5.21 13.07 -2.12
CA PHE A 66 -5.97 12.07 -1.38
C PHE A 66 -6.52 12.72 -0.10
N SER A 67 -7.76 12.41 0.25
CA SER A 67 -8.32 12.68 1.58
C SER A 67 -7.58 11.90 2.66
N GLY A 68 -7.74 12.29 3.93
CA GLY A 68 -7.13 11.57 5.05
C GLY A 68 -7.48 10.08 5.08
N GLY A 69 -8.75 9.73 4.81
CA GLY A 69 -9.19 8.33 4.75
C GLY A 69 -8.61 7.56 3.56
N GLU A 70 -8.38 8.21 2.42
CA GLU A 70 -7.73 7.58 1.26
C GLU A 70 -6.23 7.37 1.50
N LYS A 71 -5.54 8.32 2.14
CA LYS A 71 -4.13 8.14 2.53
C LYS A 71 -3.98 6.93 3.45
N LYS A 72 -4.89 6.81 4.42
CA LYS A 72 -4.92 5.69 5.37
C LYS A 72 -5.19 4.34 4.69
N ARG A 73 -6.19 4.27 3.80
CA ARG A 73 -6.42 3.07 2.96
C ARG A 73 -5.21 2.72 2.10
N ASN A 74 -4.49 3.72 1.57
CA ASN A 74 -3.26 3.50 0.81
C ASN A 74 -2.10 2.98 1.68
N GLU A 75 -2.04 3.33 2.97
CA GLU A 75 -1.08 2.73 3.90
C GLU A 75 -1.43 1.27 4.22
N ILE A 76 -2.71 0.96 4.46
CA ILE A 76 -3.14 -0.43 4.67
C ILE A 76 -2.95 -1.26 3.38
N LEU A 77 -3.15 -0.67 2.20
CA LEU A 77 -2.83 -1.32 0.93
C LEU A 77 -1.36 -1.72 0.86
N GLN A 78 -0.45 -0.80 1.24
CA GLN A 78 0.98 -1.09 1.29
C GLN A 78 1.29 -2.20 2.29
N LEU A 79 0.69 -2.17 3.48
CA LEU A 79 0.85 -3.21 4.48
C LEU A 79 0.43 -4.58 3.92
N ALA A 80 -0.75 -4.67 3.30
CA ALA A 80 -1.28 -5.90 2.73
C ALA A 80 -0.51 -6.41 1.50
N LEU A 81 0.07 -5.49 0.73
CA LEU A 81 0.83 -5.81 -0.48
C LEU A 81 2.26 -6.28 -0.17
N LEU A 82 2.92 -5.61 0.78
CA LEU A 82 4.32 -5.88 1.13
C LEU A 82 4.48 -7.05 2.08
N ASP A 83 3.39 -7.48 2.73
CA ASP A 83 3.31 -8.63 3.65
C ASP A 83 4.51 -8.70 4.62
N PRO A 84 4.76 -7.63 5.40
CA PRO A 84 5.94 -7.55 6.24
C PRO A 84 5.80 -8.45 7.47
N LYS A 85 6.91 -9.10 7.87
CA LYS A 85 6.97 -9.90 9.12
C LYS A 85 6.68 -9.09 10.39
N LEU A 86 6.91 -7.78 10.34
CA LEU A 86 6.66 -6.84 11.43
C LEU A 86 6.17 -5.51 10.85
N ALA A 87 5.04 -5.03 11.37
CA ALA A 87 4.49 -3.72 11.07
C ALA A 87 4.39 -2.89 12.34
N MET A 88 4.83 -1.63 12.26
CA MET A 88 4.63 -0.60 13.28
C MET A 88 3.69 0.44 12.69
N LEU A 89 2.59 0.68 13.38
CA LEU A 89 1.55 1.62 12.98
C LEU A 89 1.53 2.71 14.05
N ASP A 90 1.86 3.93 13.65
CA ASP A 90 1.81 5.08 14.54
C ASP A 90 0.39 5.67 14.49
N GLU A 91 -0.25 5.82 15.66
CA GLU A 91 -1.68 6.09 15.87
C GLU A 91 -2.66 5.03 15.32
N THR A 92 -3.23 4.21 16.21
CA THR A 92 -4.28 3.19 15.89
C THR A 92 -5.69 3.67 16.28
N ASP A 93 -5.86 4.98 16.36
CA ASP A 93 -6.92 5.61 17.15
C ASP A 93 -8.18 5.85 16.31
N SER A 94 -8.08 5.57 15.01
CA SER A 94 -9.16 5.66 14.06
C SER A 94 -9.78 4.28 13.90
N GLY A 95 -11.09 4.13 14.14
CA GLY A 95 -11.78 2.84 13.97
C GLY A 95 -11.57 2.18 12.58
N LEU A 96 -11.20 2.99 11.59
CA LEU A 96 -10.80 2.55 10.25
C LEU A 96 -9.53 1.69 10.24
N ASP A 97 -8.56 1.92 11.14
CA ASP A 97 -7.35 1.08 11.28
C ASP A 97 -7.70 -0.31 11.79
N ILE A 98 -8.57 -0.39 12.80
CA ILE A 98 -8.92 -1.66 13.45
C ILE A 98 -9.65 -2.56 12.46
N ASP A 99 -10.63 -2.02 11.73
CA ASP A 99 -11.39 -2.78 10.76
C ASP A 99 -10.51 -3.20 9.57
N ALA A 100 -9.65 -2.31 9.09
CA ALA A 100 -8.75 -2.62 7.99
C ALA A 100 -7.63 -3.62 8.40
N LEU A 101 -7.14 -3.56 9.63
CA LEU A 101 -6.17 -4.53 10.16
C LEU A 101 -6.80 -5.92 10.35
N ARG A 102 -8.06 -6.00 10.80
CA ARG A 102 -8.78 -7.28 10.88
C ARG A 102 -8.96 -7.97 9.53
N ILE A 103 -8.95 -7.19 8.45
CA ILE A 103 -9.08 -7.70 7.09
C ILE A 103 -7.72 -8.18 6.55
N VAL A 104 -6.61 -7.60 7.01
CA VAL A 104 -5.25 -7.88 6.52
C VAL A 104 -4.47 -8.88 7.38
N ALA A 105 -4.80 -8.99 8.68
CA ALA A 105 -4.12 -9.84 9.68
C ALA A 105 -4.83 -11.18 9.93
#